data_AF-A0A535AJE0-F1
#
_entry.id   AF-A0A535AJE0-F1
#
_cell.length_a   1.000
_cell.length_b   1.000
_cell.length_c   1.000
_cell.angle_alpha   90.00
_cell.angle_beta   90.00
_cell.angle_gamma   90.00
#
_symmetry.space_group_name_H-M   'P 1'
#
loop_
_entity.id
_entity.type
_entity.pdbx_description
1 polymer ?
#
loop_
_entity_poly.entity_id
_entity_poly.type
_entity_poly.pdbx_seq_one_letter_code
_entity_poly.pdbx_strand_id
1 'polypeptide(L)' 'MVLVAQAGEDFTNPPGRDLLASSEHTFADLARAIDRAFARWDISHLHEFQLADGTRIASADEDETD' A
#
# COMPACT_ATOMS: atom_id res chain seq x y z
N MET A 1 -5.97 10.04 9.64
CA MET A 1 -6.46 8.64 9.56
C MET A 1 -5.42 7.77 10.25
N VAL A 2 -5.81 6.97 11.24
CA VAL A 2 -4.90 6.06 11.96
C VAL A 2 -5.12 4.65 11.41
N LEU A 3 -4.03 3.90 11.18
CA LEU A 3 -4.11 2.49 10.79
C LEU A 3 -4.60 1.69 12.00
N VAL A 4 -5.73 1.02 11.84
CA VAL A 4 -6.30 0.14 12.87
C VAL A 4 -6.01 -1.30 12.47
N ALA A 5 -5.65 -2.15 13.43
CA ALA A 5 -5.52 -3.58 13.16
C ALA A 5 -6.86 -4.17 12.70
N GLN A 6 -6.80 -5.32 12.03
CA GLN A 6 -8.01 -6.04 11.59
C GLN A 6 -9.00 -6.35 12.73
N ALA A 7 -8.54 -6.43 13.98
CA ALA A 7 -9.38 -6.66 15.16
C ALA A 7 -10.12 -5.40 15.66
N GLY A 8 -9.88 -4.21 15.09
CA GLY A 8 -10.52 -2.97 15.53
C GLY A 8 -10.04 -2.46 16.89
N GLU A 9 -8.95 -3.02 17.42
CA GLU A 9 -8.39 -2.66 18.72
C GLU A 9 -7.53 -1.40 18.64
N ASP A 10 -7.67 -0.52 19.62
CA ASP A 10 -6.80 0.63 19.84
C ASP A 10 -5.50 0.17 20.49
N PHE A 11 -4.41 0.23 19.73
CA PHE A 11 -3.08 -0.06 20.24
C PHE A 11 -2.39 1.23 20.70
N THR A 12 -1.70 1.18 21.83
CA THR A 12 -0.81 2.26 22.32
C THR A 12 0.27 2.61 21.30
N ASN A 13 0.62 1.65 20.43
CA ASN A 13 1.42 1.87 19.23
C ASN A 13 0.67 1.25 18.04
N PRO A 14 -0.05 2.04 17.23
CA PRO A 14 -0.84 1.51 16.13
C PRO A 14 0.06 0.74 15.13
N PRO A 15 -0.45 -0.37 14.55
CA PRO A 15 0.33 -1.13 13.59
C PRO A 15 0.54 -0.32 12.31
N GLY A 16 1.76 0.21 12.13
CA GLY A 16 2.11 1.03 10.98
C GLY A 16 3.62 1.13 10.78
N ARG A 17 4.02 1.68 9.64
CA ARG A 17 5.42 2.00 9.31
C ARG A 17 5.44 3.35 8.61
N ASP A 18 6.33 4.23 9.05
CA ASP A 18 6.61 5.46 8.32
C ASP A 18 7.54 5.15 7.14
N LEU A 19 7.17 5.60 5.96
CA LEU A 19 7.96 5.46 4.73
C LEU A 19 8.39 6.84 4.25
N LEU A 20 9.68 6.98 3.94
CA LEU A 20 10.18 8.15 3.24
C LEU A 20 9.99 7.96 1.73
N ALA A 21 9.37 8.93 1.07
CA ALA A 21 9.17 8.92 -0.37
C ALA A 21 9.70 10.23 -0.99
N SER A 22 10.48 10.10 -2.06
CA SER A 22 10.79 11.20 -2.99
C SER A 22 9.68 11.34 -4.03
N SER A 23 9.49 12.55 -4.58
CA SER A 23 8.58 12.83 -5.70
C SER A 23 8.93 12.10 -7.00
N GLU A 24 10.12 11.51 -7.09
CA GLU A 24 10.52 10.67 -8.23
C GLU A 24 10.03 9.22 -8.13
N HIS A 25 9.53 8.79 -6.96
CA HIS A 25 9.00 7.42 -6.83
C HIS A 25 7.65 7.29 -7.52
N THR A 26 7.44 6.15 -8.15
CA THR A 26 6.15 5.75 -8.68
C THR A 26 5.27 5.10 -7.61
N PHE A 27 3.97 4.96 -7.89
CA PHE A 27 3.07 4.18 -7.03
C PHE A 27 3.48 2.69 -6.94
N ALA A 28 4.11 2.15 -7.99
CA ALA A 28 4.65 0.79 -7.97
C ALA A 28 5.86 0.66 -7.03
N ASP A 29 6.72 1.70 -6.95
CA ASP A 29 7.82 1.71 -5.98
C ASP A 29 7.31 1.78 -4.54
N LEU A 30 6.27 2.59 -4.32
CA LEU A 30 5.61 2.68 -3.02
C LEU A 30 4.97 1.34 -2.62
N ALA A 31 4.27 0.68 -3.53
CA ALA A 31 3.68 -0.64 -3.30
C ALA A 31 4.73 -1.68 -2.85
N ARG A 32 5.85 -1.77 -3.58
CA ARG A 32 6.98 -2.65 -3.22
C ARG A 32 7.61 -2.29 -1.87
N ALA A 33 7.70 -1.00 -1.54
CA ALA A 33 8.21 -0.56 -0.26
C ALA A 33 7.30 -0.97 0.90
N ILE A 34 5.97 -0.90 0.72
CA ILE A 34 4.97 -1.37 1.68
C ILE A 34 5.12 -2.88 1.89
N ASP A 35 5.18 -3.68 0.83
CA ASP A 35 5.32 -5.13 0.95
C ASP A 35 6.56 -5.52 1.76
N ARG A 36 7.70 -4.88 1.48
CA ARG A 36 8.95 -5.07 2.24
C ARG A 36 8.81 -4.65 3.70
N ALA A 37 8.19 -3.50 3.98
CA ALA A 37 8.02 -2.98 5.34
C ALA A 37 7.16 -3.89 6.23
N PHE A 38 6.24 -4.64 5.62
CA PHE A 38 5.38 -5.63 6.28
C PHE A 38 5.84 -7.08 6.10
N ALA A 39 7.05 -7.30 5.54
CA ALA A 39 7.61 -8.63 5.27
C ALA A 39 6.68 -9.57 4.47
N ARG A 40 5.92 -9.00 3.51
CA ARG A 40 5.11 -9.77 2.57
C ARG A 40 5.99 -10.24 1.42
N TRP A 41 6.16 -11.55 1.30
CA TRP A 41 7.03 -12.16 0.29
C TRP A 41 6.25 -12.77 -0.88
N ASP A 42 4.93 -12.87 -0.77
CA ASP A 42 4.05 -13.16 -1.89
C ASP A 42 3.65 -11.84 -2.55
N ILE A 43 4.37 -11.48 -3.62
CA ILE A 43 4.24 -10.18 -4.31
C ILE A 43 3.07 -10.14 -5.30
N SER A 44 2.26 -11.20 -5.38
CA SER A 44 1.11 -11.33 -6.29
C SER A 44 -0.13 -10.55 -5.82
N HIS A 45 0.02 -9.58 -4.92
CA HIS A 45 -1.09 -8.84 -4.35
C HIS A 45 -1.38 -7.59 -5.19
N LEU A 46 -2.67 -7.34 -5.44
CA LEU A 46 -3.10 -6.09 -6.05
C LEU A 46 -2.98 -4.92 -5.07
N HIS A 47 -2.38 -3.83 -5.54
CA HIS A 47 -2.30 -2.57 -4.80
C HIS A 47 -3.18 -1.52 -5.48
N GLU A 48 -3.96 -0.80 -4.67
CA GLU A 48 -4.75 0.34 -5.09
C GLU A 48 -4.48 1.53 -4.17
N PHE A 49 -4.34 2.71 -4.76
CA PHE A 49 -4.21 3.99 -4.07
C PHE A 49 -5.35 4.91 -4.46
N GLN A 50 -6.03 5.46 -3.47
CA GLN A 50 -7.05 6.49 -3.67
C GLN A 50 -6.50 7.86 -3.25
N LEU A 51 -6.52 8.81 -4.17
CA LEU A 51 -6.09 10.18 -3.94
C LEU A 51 -7.23 10.99 -3.30
N ALA A 52 -6.88 12.13 -2.72
CA ALA A 52 -7.84 13.01 -2.04
C ALA A 52 -8.95 13.54 -2.97
N ASP A 53 -8.68 13.61 -4.28
CA ASP A 53 -9.66 14.02 -5.30
C ASP A 53 -10.57 12.86 -5.77
N GLY A 54 -10.37 11.65 -5.23
CA GLY A 54 -11.12 10.45 -5.61
C GLY A 54 -10.51 9.67 -6.77
N THR A 55 -9.40 10.12 -7.36
CA THR A 55 -8.67 9.36 -8.38
C THR A 55 -8.17 8.04 -7.78
N ARG A 56 -8.43 6.92 -8.47
CA ARG A 56 -7.94 5.59 -8.11
C ARG A 56 -6.78 5.20 -9.02
N ILE A 57 -5.68 4.74 -8.43
CA ILE A 57 -4.51 4.23 -9.12
C ILE A 57 -4.32 2.79 -8.69
N ALA A 58 -4.52 1.85 -9.61
CA ALA A 58 -4.28 0.43 -9.39
C ALA A 58 -3.20 -0.07 -10.35
N SER A 59 -2.47 -1.11 -9.94
CA SER A 59 -1.66 -1.88 -10.89
C SER A 59 -2.57 -2.50 -11.93
N ALA A 60 -2.19 -2.46 -13.21
CA ALA A 60 -2.89 -3.23 -14.22
C ALA A 60 -2.72 -4.72 -13.90
N ASP A 61 -3.82 -5.46 -13.87
CA ASP A 61 -3.77 -6.92 -13.80
C ASP A 61 -3.04 -7.43 -15.05
N GLU A 62 -1.94 -8.16 -14.87
CA GLU A 62 -1.18 -8.76 -15.98
C GLU A 62 -2.02 -9.81 -16.75
N ASP A 63 -3.17 -10.22 -16.20
CA ASP A 63 -4.15 -11.13 -16.79
C ASP A 63 -5.29 -10.42 -17.58
N GLU A 64 -5.34 -9.08 -17.62
CA GLU A 64 -6.32 -8.32 -18.42
C GLU A 64 -5.74 -7.92 -19.81
N THR A 65 -5.13 -8.89 -20.48
CA THR A 65 -4.91 -8.86 -21.93
C THR A 65 -5.47 -10.15 -22.56
N ASP A 66 -6.79 -10.15 -22.83
CA ASP A 66 -7.44 -11.00 -23.84
C ASP A 66 -8.39 -10.15 -24.69
#